data_AF-A0A820QS89-F1
#
_entry.id   AF-A0A820QS89-F1
#
_cell.length_a   1.000
_cell.length_b   1.000
_cell.length_c   1.000
_cell.angle_alpha   90.00
_cell.angle_beta   90.00
_cell.angle_gamma   90.00
#
_symmetry.space_group_name_H-M   'P 1'
#
loop_
_entity.id
_entity.type
_entity.pdbx_description
1 polymer ?
#
loop_
_entity_poly.entity_id
_entity_poly.type
_entity_poly.pdbx_seq_one_letter_code
_entity_poly.pdbx_strand_id
1 'polypeptide(L)'
;MILLHSKQIVYAFSIILIIIVAYNFGYYNAEIKYAFHTISTASRIQISPSVVVLSTAAPILKPEQTNAEVIAEPSTIKSSKQKPTVVHLAVVLSLSKQTSHIAEFYLLYESWRFLHNFSPLSQQIVVDLIVFCEQPSCHQLPSACIPLSYKKKVDMIATCFHEILDEKIVQKWNDYLYMTSIEFMLTKEYRKATADYDWILRVDQDAILSPGLLIGLARKHPRKLYPMQFGGIGHGITFTKNRLRNIAKKLGYNHAGIHDLCSTWLVNPKDSVKIANLTTIIGRHILKNEFGAHVPGIESLPAIGEWPKWWRGVTSLYAAEIAINHIYSSTLGQQHESPAIDTPSFAESSIWNAWHIHCLHNEDYFSKFKHRDELHKFVGSKQTDRMQQILNVTSRDKILFETLREFETIKVNYNINESKVSVRDYVIALAWKKSYSATAAINLD
;
A
#
# COMPACT_ATOMS: atom_id res chain seq x y z
N MET A 1 13.24 -9.38 -57.44
CA MET A 1 12.74 -8.60 -56.29
C MET A 1 11.22 -8.81 -56.08
N ILE A 2 10.75 -10.07 -56.09
CA ILE A 2 9.37 -10.49 -55.74
C ILE A 2 9.41 -11.76 -54.84
N LEU A 3 10.59 -12.25 -54.44
CA LEU A 3 10.75 -13.48 -53.64
C LEU A 3 10.97 -13.27 -52.13
N LEU A 4 10.93 -12.03 -51.63
CA LEU A 4 11.11 -11.71 -50.20
C LEU A 4 9.80 -11.46 -49.42
N HIS A 5 8.65 -11.46 -50.09
CA HIS A 5 7.34 -11.30 -49.44
C HIS A 5 6.57 -12.62 -49.22
N SER A 6 7.02 -13.74 -49.78
CA SER A 6 6.34 -15.04 -49.57
C SER A 6 6.76 -15.75 -48.28
N LYS A 7 7.96 -15.48 -47.73
CA LYS A 7 8.44 -16.15 -46.51
C LYS A 7 7.85 -15.59 -45.21
N GLN A 8 7.48 -14.30 -45.17
CA GLN A 8 6.87 -13.70 -43.97
C GLN A 8 5.38 -14.07 -43.81
N ILE A 9 4.67 -14.30 -44.92
CA ILE A 9 3.26 -14.72 -44.89
C ILE A 9 3.13 -16.18 -44.44
N VAL A 10 4.05 -17.06 -44.86
CA VAL A 10 4.07 -18.46 -44.41
C VAL A 10 4.38 -18.56 -42.91
N TYR A 11 5.30 -17.75 -42.38
CA TYR A 11 5.60 -17.71 -40.95
C TYR A 11 4.43 -17.22 -40.08
N ALA A 12 3.68 -16.21 -40.54
CA ALA A 12 2.50 -15.71 -39.83
C ALA A 12 1.37 -16.74 -39.78
N PHE A 13 1.14 -17.49 -40.87
CA PHE A 13 0.12 -18.55 -40.90
C PHE A 13 0.51 -19.78 -40.05
N SER A 14 1.78 -20.15 -39.99
CA SER A 14 2.24 -21.25 -39.13
C SER A 14 2.09 -20.94 -37.65
N ILE A 15 2.33 -19.69 -37.23
CA ILE A 15 2.19 -19.27 -35.83
C ILE A 15 0.72 -19.23 -35.41
N ILE A 16 -0.18 -18.74 -36.28
CA ILE A 16 -1.62 -18.71 -36.01
C ILE A 16 -2.18 -20.14 -35.94
N LEU A 17 -1.72 -21.06 -36.79
CA LEU A 17 -2.15 -22.46 -36.75
C LEU A 17 -1.68 -23.18 -35.47
N ILE A 18 -0.46 -22.90 -35.01
CA ILE A 18 0.08 -23.45 -33.75
C ILE A 18 -0.71 -22.93 -32.54
N ILE A 19 -1.10 -21.65 -32.54
CA ILE A 19 -1.91 -21.06 -31.46
C ILE A 19 -3.32 -21.66 -31.44
N ILE A 20 -3.94 -21.87 -32.61
CA ILE A 20 -5.29 -22.47 -32.71
C ILE A 20 -5.27 -23.95 -32.30
N VAL A 21 -4.22 -24.70 -32.65
CA VAL A 21 -4.07 -26.11 -32.24
C VAL A 21 -3.78 -26.23 -30.74
N ALA A 22 -2.94 -25.35 -30.18
CA ALA A 22 -2.68 -25.32 -28.74
C ALA A 22 -3.93 -24.96 -27.91
N TYR A 23 -4.78 -24.07 -28.43
CA TYR A 23 -6.03 -23.66 -27.80
C TYR A 23 -7.10 -24.77 -27.80
N ASN A 24 -7.19 -25.57 -28.87
CA ASN A 24 -8.18 -26.64 -28.98
C ASN A 24 -7.79 -27.95 -28.27
N PHE A 25 -6.50 -28.16 -27.97
CA PHE A 25 -6.00 -29.39 -27.32
C PHE A 25 -5.59 -29.21 -25.84
N GLY A 26 -5.85 -28.05 -25.23
CA GLY A 26 -5.70 -27.89 -23.77
C GLY A 26 -4.26 -27.91 -23.24
N TYR A 27 -3.27 -27.61 -24.08
CA TYR A 27 -1.87 -27.50 -23.65
C TYR A 27 -1.59 -26.11 -23.07
N TYR A 28 -1.79 -25.93 -21.77
CA TYR A 28 -1.25 -24.78 -21.02
C TYR A 28 0.07 -25.17 -20.36
N ASN A 29 1.18 -25.01 -21.07
CA ASN A 29 2.52 -24.70 -20.55
C ASN A 29 3.55 -24.81 -21.69
N ALA A 30 3.83 -23.68 -22.36
CA ALA A 30 5.05 -23.51 -23.12
C ALA A 30 5.59 -22.09 -22.84
N GLU A 31 6.74 -22.03 -22.16
CA GLU A 31 7.47 -20.79 -21.90
C GLU A 31 7.92 -20.15 -23.21
N ILE A 32 7.52 -18.90 -23.47
CA ILE A 32 8.15 -18.05 -24.49
C ILE A 32 9.16 -17.15 -23.77
N LYS A 33 10.45 -17.52 -23.83
CA LYS A 33 11.56 -16.71 -23.32
C LYS A 33 11.93 -15.62 -24.34
N TYR A 34 11.83 -14.35 -23.95
CA TYR A 34 12.49 -13.24 -24.64
C TYR A 34 13.76 -12.83 -23.90
N ALA A 35 14.88 -12.80 -24.62
CA ALA A 35 16.20 -12.44 -24.12
C ALA A 35 16.38 -10.91 -24.10
N PHE A 36 16.75 -10.34 -22.95
CA PHE A 36 17.32 -8.99 -22.85
C PHE A 36 18.83 -9.07 -23.08
N HIS A 37 19.32 -8.46 -24.17
CA HIS A 37 20.74 -8.21 -24.38
C HIS A 37 21.07 -6.80 -23.91
N THR A 38 21.91 -6.70 -22.87
CA THR A 38 22.51 -5.47 -22.35
C THR A 38 23.54 -4.93 -23.34
N ILE A 39 23.38 -3.68 -23.79
CA ILE A 39 24.44 -2.91 -24.43
C ILE A 39 25.05 -1.99 -23.36
N SER A 40 26.24 -2.36 -22.91
CA SER A 40 27.16 -1.51 -22.17
C SER A 40 27.85 -0.57 -23.16
N THR A 41 27.73 0.74 -22.97
CA THR A 41 28.68 1.71 -23.52
C THR A 41 29.20 2.58 -22.39
N ALA A 42 30.41 2.27 -21.97
CA ALA A 42 31.25 3.17 -21.19
C ALA A 42 31.85 4.21 -22.13
N SER A 43 31.76 5.48 -21.78
CA SER A 43 32.61 6.53 -22.38
C SER A 43 32.94 7.57 -21.31
N ARG A 44 34.24 7.56 -21.01
CA ARG A 44 35.00 8.42 -20.10
C ARG A 44 34.64 9.91 -20.23
N ILE A 45 34.48 10.59 -19.10
CA ILE A 45 34.71 12.04 -19.01
C ILE A 45 35.92 12.27 -18.10
N GLN A 46 36.89 13.00 -18.66
CA GLN A 46 38.15 13.38 -18.04
C GLN A 46 37.95 14.31 -16.86
N ILE A 47 38.69 14.05 -15.79
CA ILE A 47 38.92 14.96 -14.67
C ILE A 47 40.08 15.89 -15.05
N SER A 48 39.96 17.17 -14.70
CA SER A 48 41.11 18.07 -14.53
C SER A 48 40.92 18.92 -13.27
N PRO A 49 42.02 19.33 -12.61
CA PRO A 49 42.00 19.51 -11.16
C PRO A 49 42.11 20.98 -10.70
N SER A 50 41.74 21.17 -9.43
CA SER A 50 42.22 22.17 -8.47
C SER A 50 41.83 23.65 -8.67
N VAL A 51 41.09 24.20 -7.70
CA VAL A 51 41.61 25.26 -6.80
C VAL A 51 40.96 25.10 -5.42
N VAL A 52 41.80 24.87 -4.41
CA VAL A 52 41.48 24.95 -2.98
C VAL A 52 41.61 26.41 -2.57
N VAL A 53 40.56 26.99 -1.98
CA VAL A 53 40.69 28.22 -1.18
C VAL A 53 40.15 27.91 0.21
N LEU A 54 41.09 27.74 1.14
CA LEU A 54 40.84 27.76 2.58
C LEU A 54 40.58 29.22 2.99
N SER A 55 39.47 29.47 3.68
CA SER A 55 39.32 30.69 4.48
C SER A 55 38.80 30.33 5.86
N THR A 56 39.70 30.54 6.82
CA THR A 56 39.54 30.41 8.27
C THR A 56 39.00 31.73 8.83
N ALA A 57 37.91 31.70 9.61
CA ALA A 57 37.68 32.68 10.67
C ALA A 57 36.52 32.27 11.60
N ALA A 58 36.85 32.03 12.86
CA ALA A 58 36.03 32.24 14.05
C ALA A 58 36.98 32.74 15.15
N PRO A 59 36.54 33.31 16.29
CA PRO A 59 35.24 33.90 16.67
C PRO A 59 35.41 35.34 17.24
N ILE A 60 34.30 36.08 17.48
CA ILE A 60 34.31 37.26 18.37
C ILE A 60 33.18 37.14 19.39
N LEU A 61 33.56 37.37 20.65
CA LEU A 61 32.78 37.23 21.88
C LEU A 61 32.60 38.61 22.54
N LYS A 62 31.47 38.74 23.27
CA LYS A 62 31.14 39.67 24.40
C LYS A 62 30.56 41.06 24.06
N PRO A 63 29.79 41.70 24.98
CA PRO A 63 29.66 41.43 26.43
C PRO A 63 28.23 41.37 27.05
N GLU A 64 28.22 40.94 28.31
CA GLU A 64 27.15 40.95 29.32
C GLU A 64 26.49 42.33 29.54
N GLN A 65 25.19 42.29 29.85
CA GLN A 65 24.54 43.28 30.70
C GLN A 65 23.69 42.57 31.77
N THR A 66 24.05 42.85 33.01
CA THR A 66 23.35 42.54 34.26
C THR A 66 22.21 43.53 34.48
N ASN A 67 21.06 43.06 35.00
CA ASN A 67 20.47 43.53 36.26
C ASN A 67 19.01 43.06 36.47
N ALA A 68 18.68 43.00 37.76
CA ALA A 68 17.36 43.01 38.39
C ALA A 68 16.67 41.65 38.63
N GLU A 69 16.95 41.12 39.83
CA GLU A 69 16.02 40.32 40.63
C GLU A 69 14.63 40.96 40.67
N VAL A 70 13.61 40.17 40.30
CA VAL A 70 12.24 40.37 40.74
C VAL A 70 11.82 39.10 41.46
N ILE A 71 11.71 39.21 42.79
CA ILE A 71 11.16 38.18 43.67
C ILE A 71 9.67 38.05 43.35
N ALA A 72 9.27 36.92 42.78
CA ALA A 72 7.88 36.52 42.61
C ALA A 72 7.65 35.19 43.33
N GLU A 73 6.60 35.17 44.16
CA GLU A 73 6.15 34.06 45.01
C GLU A 73 5.96 32.73 44.26
N PRO A 74 6.06 31.58 44.95
CA PRO A 74 5.98 30.26 44.32
C PRO A 74 4.54 30.00 43.84
N SER A 75 4.28 30.27 42.56
CA SER A 75 3.08 29.80 41.89
C SER A 75 3.15 28.27 41.77
N THR A 76 2.30 27.58 42.53
CA THR A 76 2.02 26.16 42.41
C THR A 76 1.85 25.75 40.94
N ILE A 77 2.83 25.03 40.40
CA ILE A 77 2.70 24.32 39.13
C ILE A 77 1.66 23.22 39.35
N LYS A 78 0.41 23.51 39.00
CA LYS A 78 -0.58 22.46 38.73
C LYS A 78 -0.09 21.69 37.51
N SER A 79 0.63 20.59 37.74
CA SER A 79 0.87 19.63 36.67
C SER A 79 -0.49 19.06 36.28
N SER A 80 -1.05 19.55 35.18
CA SER A 80 -2.15 18.86 34.52
C SER A 80 -1.56 17.54 34.01
N LYS A 81 -1.72 16.47 34.79
CA LYS A 81 -1.54 15.10 34.28
C LYS A 81 -2.56 14.90 33.16
N GLN A 82 -2.20 15.27 31.92
CA GLN A 82 -2.93 14.85 30.73
C GLN A 82 -2.91 13.32 30.75
N LYS A 83 -4.08 12.70 30.95
CA LYS A 83 -4.26 11.27 30.69
C LYS A 83 -3.73 11.00 29.26
N PRO A 84 -2.95 9.93 29.05
CA PRO A 84 -2.55 9.57 27.70
C PRO A 84 -3.82 9.30 26.88
N THR A 85 -4.03 10.10 25.84
CA THR A 85 -5.09 9.89 24.86
C THR A 85 -4.74 8.63 24.06
N VAL A 86 -5.66 7.67 24.07
CA VAL A 86 -5.56 6.46 23.23
C VAL A 86 -5.74 6.90 21.78
N VAL A 87 -4.88 6.41 20.89
CA VAL A 87 -4.98 6.66 19.44
C VAL A 87 -5.86 5.58 18.81
N HIS A 88 -6.92 5.99 18.13
CA HIS A 88 -7.79 5.10 17.39
C HIS A 88 -7.49 5.20 15.90
N LEU A 89 -7.07 4.08 15.30
CA LEU A 89 -6.86 3.91 13.87
C LEU A 89 -7.93 2.97 13.30
N ALA A 90 -8.58 3.36 12.20
CA ALA A 90 -9.32 2.43 11.36
C ALA A 90 -8.50 2.06 10.13
N VAL A 91 -8.19 0.77 9.98
CA VAL A 91 -7.69 0.21 8.72
C VAL A 91 -8.90 -0.15 7.89
N VAL A 92 -9.03 0.47 6.72
CA VAL A 92 -10.23 0.35 5.87
C VAL A 92 -9.86 -0.17 4.49
N LEU A 93 -10.66 -1.09 3.95
CA LEU A 93 -10.51 -1.57 2.58
C LEU A 93 -11.85 -1.95 1.96
N SER A 94 -11.85 -2.04 0.63
CA SER A 94 -12.88 -2.73 -0.14
C SER A 94 -12.39 -4.12 -0.51
N LEU A 95 -13.22 -5.15 -0.33
CA LEU A 95 -12.91 -6.53 -0.71
C LEU A 95 -13.84 -6.99 -1.82
N SER A 96 -13.32 -7.27 -3.01
CA SER A 96 -14.17 -7.73 -4.13
C SER A 96 -14.54 -9.20 -4.01
N LYS A 97 -15.46 -9.67 -4.87
CA LYS A 97 -15.92 -11.07 -4.95
C LYS A 97 -14.89 -12.11 -5.44
N GLN A 98 -13.66 -11.69 -5.78
CA GLN A 98 -12.65 -12.59 -6.35
C GLN A 98 -11.98 -13.43 -5.25
N THR A 99 -11.92 -14.75 -5.43
CA THR A 99 -11.27 -15.67 -4.49
C THR A 99 -9.80 -15.31 -4.22
N SER A 100 -9.08 -14.80 -5.23
CA SER A 100 -7.71 -14.33 -5.06
C SER A 100 -7.61 -13.14 -4.11
N HIS A 101 -8.56 -12.20 -4.16
CA HIS A 101 -8.59 -11.04 -3.28
C HIS A 101 -8.98 -11.43 -1.85
N ILE A 102 -9.88 -12.40 -1.70
CA ILE A 102 -10.22 -12.99 -0.39
C ILE A 102 -8.97 -13.61 0.20
N ALA A 103 -8.25 -14.43 -0.57
CA ALA A 103 -6.99 -14.98 -0.13
C ALA A 103 -6.01 -13.88 0.29
N GLU A 104 -5.73 -12.89 -0.57
CA GLU A 104 -4.88 -11.73 -0.24
C GLU A 104 -5.27 -11.08 1.09
N PHE A 105 -6.57 -10.80 1.30
CA PHE A 105 -7.10 -10.23 2.53
C PHE A 105 -6.75 -11.02 3.79
N TYR A 106 -6.67 -12.35 3.74
CA TYR A 106 -6.27 -13.13 4.92
C TYR A 106 -4.82 -12.83 5.37
N LEU A 107 -3.92 -12.34 4.50
CA LEU A 107 -2.60 -11.85 4.93
C LEU A 107 -2.75 -10.59 5.77
N LEU A 108 -3.57 -9.65 5.27
CA LEU A 108 -3.89 -8.42 5.99
C LEU A 108 -4.51 -8.74 7.35
N TYR A 109 -5.52 -9.61 7.39
CA TYR A 109 -6.19 -10.03 8.63
C TYR A 109 -5.23 -10.67 9.63
N GLU A 110 -4.36 -11.58 9.18
CA GLU A 110 -3.38 -12.24 10.06
C GLU A 110 -2.35 -11.26 10.61
N SER A 111 -1.90 -10.30 9.79
CA SER A 111 -1.00 -9.23 10.23
C SER A 111 -1.67 -8.31 11.26
N TRP A 112 -2.93 -7.94 11.03
CA TRP A 112 -3.75 -7.16 11.97
C TRP A 112 -3.94 -7.91 13.31
N ARG A 113 -4.29 -9.19 13.25
CA ARG A 113 -4.44 -10.04 14.45
C ARG A 113 -3.12 -10.19 15.20
N PHE A 114 -2.01 -10.24 14.47
CA PHE A 114 -0.68 -10.26 15.07
C PHE A 114 -0.42 -8.96 15.84
N LEU A 115 -0.71 -7.79 15.27
CA LEU A 115 -0.57 -6.48 15.94
C LEU A 115 -1.38 -6.36 17.24
N HIS A 116 -2.58 -6.95 17.29
CA HIS A 116 -3.41 -6.92 18.49
C HIS A 116 -2.70 -7.49 19.73
N ASN A 117 -1.81 -8.46 19.53
CA ASN A 117 -1.06 -9.11 20.61
C ASN A 117 0.18 -8.33 21.10
N PHE A 118 0.49 -7.15 20.51
CA PHE A 118 1.63 -6.31 20.91
C PHE A 118 1.30 -5.40 22.09
N SER A 119 1.15 -5.99 23.28
CA SER A 119 1.05 -5.27 24.55
C SER A 119 2.41 -4.68 24.95
N PRO A 120 2.52 -3.44 25.47
CA PRO A 120 1.45 -2.53 25.90
C PRO A 120 1.14 -1.43 24.88
N LEU A 121 1.74 -1.42 23.69
CA LEU A 121 1.37 -0.42 22.68
C LEU A 121 -0.08 -0.60 22.22
N SER A 122 -0.58 -1.83 22.19
CA SER A 122 -2.01 -2.11 21.97
C SER A 122 -2.95 -1.51 23.03
N GLN A 123 -2.42 -1.07 24.18
CA GLN A 123 -3.20 -0.33 25.20
C GLN A 123 -3.23 1.17 24.95
N GLN A 124 -2.31 1.69 24.14
CA GLN A 124 -2.22 3.11 23.74
C GLN A 124 -2.77 3.35 22.33
N ILE A 125 -2.80 2.31 21.50
CA ILE A 125 -3.22 2.37 20.11
C ILE A 125 -4.19 1.23 19.86
N VAL A 126 -5.41 1.58 19.44
CA VAL A 126 -6.42 0.62 19.00
C VAL A 126 -6.51 0.69 17.49
N VAL A 127 -6.30 -0.45 16.84
CA VAL A 127 -6.37 -0.58 15.38
C VAL A 127 -7.57 -1.46 15.04
N ASP A 128 -8.66 -0.86 14.59
CA ASP A 128 -9.80 -1.62 14.06
C ASP A 128 -9.57 -1.94 12.58
N LEU A 129 -10.10 -3.07 12.12
CA LEU A 129 -10.12 -3.45 10.71
C LEU A 129 -11.56 -3.38 10.22
N ILE A 130 -11.85 -2.55 9.22
CA ILE A 130 -13.21 -2.36 8.68
C ILE A 130 -13.22 -2.73 7.20
N VAL A 131 -13.94 -3.80 6.87
CA VAL A 131 -13.98 -4.40 5.53
C VAL A 131 -15.30 -4.09 4.86
N PHE A 132 -15.27 -3.39 3.72
CA PHE A 132 -16.43 -3.21 2.85
C PHE A 132 -16.37 -4.26 1.75
N CYS A 133 -17.18 -5.32 1.87
CA CYS A 133 -17.03 -6.50 1.04
C CYS A 133 -18.18 -6.65 0.03
N GLU A 134 -17.87 -7.13 -1.17
CA GLU A 134 -18.85 -7.62 -2.11
C GLU A 134 -19.33 -9.02 -1.69
N GLN A 135 -20.54 -9.41 -2.08
CA GLN A 135 -20.98 -10.81 -1.94
C GLN A 135 -20.40 -11.67 -3.08
N PRO A 136 -19.98 -12.93 -2.82
CA PRO A 136 -20.11 -13.67 -1.56
C PRO A 136 -18.94 -13.46 -0.55
N SER A 137 -17.95 -12.61 -0.85
CA SER A 137 -16.75 -12.44 -0.02
C SER A 137 -17.05 -12.11 1.43
N CYS A 138 -18.11 -11.38 1.72
CA CYS A 138 -18.52 -11.07 3.09
C CYS A 138 -18.76 -12.33 3.95
N HIS A 139 -19.33 -13.39 3.35
CA HIS A 139 -19.58 -14.65 4.07
C HIS A 139 -18.31 -15.50 4.25
N GLN A 140 -17.23 -15.15 3.54
CA GLN A 140 -15.94 -15.84 3.60
C GLN A 140 -14.91 -15.13 4.48
N LEU A 141 -15.32 -14.04 5.15
CA LEU A 141 -14.51 -13.39 6.16
C LEU A 141 -14.36 -14.27 7.41
N PRO A 142 -13.26 -14.12 8.18
CA PRO A 142 -13.12 -14.78 9.47
C PRO A 142 -14.33 -14.51 10.38
N SER A 143 -14.78 -15.50 11.14
CA SER A 143 -15.94 -15.36 12.04
C SER A 143 -15.76 -14.31 13.15
N ALA A 144 -14.51 -13.91 13.43
CA ALA A 144 -14.19 -12.81 14.33
C ALA A 144 -14.45 -11.42 13.73
N CYS A 145 -14.66 -11.33 12.42
CA CYS A 145 -15.15 -10.13 11.77
C CYS A 145 -16.67 -10.09 11.92
N ILE A 146 -17.16 -9.12 12.70
CA ILE A 146 -18.59 -8.98 13.01
C ILE A 146 -19.24 -7.87 12.18
N PRO A 147 -20.57 -7.87 11.99
CA PRO A 147 -21.23 -6.83 11.22
C PRO A 147 -20.97 -5.43 11.78
N LEU A 148 -20.74 -4.45 10.90
CA LEU A 148 -20.45 -3.06 11.25
C LEU A 148 -21.61 -2.41 12.03
N SER A 149 -22.83 -2.92 11.90
CA SER A 149 -24.00 -2.52 12.68
C SER A 149 -23.82 -2.68 14.20
N TYR A 150 -22.93 -3.58 14.65
CA TYR A 150 -22.58 -3.72 16.07
C TYR A 150 -21.66 -2.60 16.59
N LYS A 151 -21.01 -1.85 15.68
CA LYS A 151 -20.16 -0.72 16.06
C LYS A 151 -21.02 0.46 16.52
N LYS A 152 -20.93 0.78 17.81
CA LYS A 152 -21.59 1.96 18.40
C LYS A 152 -20.68 3.19 18.44
N LYS A 153 -19.42 3.00 18.82
CA LYS A 153 -18.37 4.02 18.96
C LYS A 153 -16.99 3.36 18.84
N VAL A 154 -15.91 4.14 18.91
CA VAL A 154 -14.57 3.58 19.15
C VAL A 154 -14.49 2.96 20.55
N ASP A 155 -13.81 1.81 20.65
CA ASP A 155 -13.63 1.05 21.89
C ASP A 155 -12.12 0.86 22.16
N MET A 156 -11.80 0.32 23.34
CA MET A 156 -10.45 -0.05 23.78
C MET A 156 -9.98 -1.39 23.23
N ILE A 157 -10.87 -2.14 22.58
CA ILE A 157 -10.60 -3.48 22.04
C ILE A 157 -10.64 -3.40 20.51
N ALA A 158 -9.49 -3.68 19.90
CA ALA A 158 -9.39 -3.79 18.45
C ALA A 158 -10.36 -4.86 17.93
N THR A 159 -11.19 -4.48 16.97
CA THR A 159 -12.25 -5.34 16.43
C THR A 159 -12.21 -5.34 14.90
N CYS A 160 -12.48 -6.51 14.31
CA CYS A 160 -12.73 -6.61 12.88
C CYS A 160 -14.23 -6.41 12.64
N PHE A 161 -14.57 -5.45 11.78
CA PHE A 161 -15.93 -5.19 11.32
C PHE A 161 -16.06 -5.45 9.83
N HIS A 162 -17.26 -5.83 9.39
CA HIS A 162 -17.57 -5.89 7.96
C HIS A 162 -18.91 -5.24 7.63
N GLU A 163 -18.99 -4.66 6.43
CA GLU A 163 -20.21 -4.10 5.85
C GLU A 163 -20.38 -4.63 4.44
N ILE A 164 -21.60 -5.00 4.07
CA ILE A 164 -21.89 -5.46 2.71
C ILE A 164 -21.94 -4.24 1.81
N LEU A 165 -21.11 -4.23 0.78
CA LEU A 165 -21.08 -3.14 -0.19
C LEU A 165 -22.31 -3.19 -1.09
N ASP A 166 -23.01 -2.06 -1.24
CA ASP A 166 -24.14 -1.93 -2.15
C ASP A 166 -23.71 -2.25 -3.59
N GLU A 167 -24.39 -3.22 -4.21
CA GLU A 167 -24.10 -3.66 -5.57
C GLU A 167 -24.20 -2.52 -6.58
N LYS A 168 -25.01 -1.49 -6.32
CA LYS A 168 -25.10 -0.29 -7.17
C LYS A 168 -23.76 0.45 -7.28
N ILE A 169 -22.94 0.44 -6.23
CA ILE A 169 -21.60 1.04 -6.26
C ILE A 169 -20.69 0.24 -7.19
N VAL A 170 -20.77 -1.09 -7.12
CA VAL A 170 -20.00 -2.01 -7.98
C VAL A 170 -20.42 -1.84 -9.44
N GLN A 171 -21.72 -1.86 -9.72
CA GLN A 171 -22.30 -1.74 -11.06
C GLN A 171 -21.96 -0.41 -11.71
N LYS A 172 -21.91 0.68 -10.94
CA LYS A 172 -21.51 2.02 -11.41
C LYS A 172 -20.10 2.06 -11.99
N TRP A 173 -19.23 1.14 -11.58
CA TRP A 173 -17.84 1.04 -12.04
C TRP A 173 -17.56 -0.28 -12.74
N ASN A 174 -18.57 -0.91 -13.36
CA ASN A 174 -18.43 -2.18 -14.09
C ASN A 174 -17.25 -2.18 -15.09
N ASP A 175 -17.00 -1.05 -15.75
CA ASP A 175 -15.93 -0.89 -16.73
C ASP A 175 -14.56 -0.61 -16.12
N TYR A 176 -14.48 -0.39 -14.80
CA TYR A 176 -13.23 -0.15 -14.05
C TYR A 176 -13.41 -0.36 -12.54
N LEU A 177 -13.45 -1.63 -12.10
CA LEU A 177 -13.78 -2.02 -10.72
C LEU A 177 -12.81 -1.49 -9.64
N TYR A 178 -11.60 -1.07 -10.00
CA TYR A 178 -10.68 -0.43 -9.04
C TYR A 178 -11.23 0.89 -8.47
N MET A 179 -12.26 1.50 -9.07
CA MET A 179 -12.92 2.65 -8.44
C MET A 179 -13.92 2.31 -7.36
N THR A 180 -14.43 1.08 -7.34
CA THR A 180 -15.19 0.55 -6.21
C THR A 180 -14.37 0.63 -4.92
N SER A 181 -13.06 0.33 -5.00
CA SER A 181 -12.13 0.38 -3.85
C SER A 181 -11.79 1.79 -3.35
N ILE A 182 -12.40 2.83 -3.94
CA ILE A 182 -12.36 4.21 -3.46
C ILE A 182 -13.76 4.73 -3.15
N GLU A 183 -14.74 4.48 -4.03
CA GLU A 183 -16.09 5.03 -3.88
C GLU A 183 -16.83 4.49 -2.64
N PHE A 184 -16.45 3.32 -2.10
CA PHE A 184 -17.01 2.84 -0.83
C PHE A 184 -16.85 3.84 0.32
N MET A 185 -15.80 4.67 0.31
CA MET A 185 -15.55 5.70 1.33
C MET A 185 -16.56 6.86 1.27
N LEU A 186 -17.40 6.91 0.23
CA LEU A 186 -18.46 7.91 0.10
C LEU A 186 -19.79 7.46 0.72
N THR A 187 -19.91 6.17 1.06
CA THR A 187 -21.11 5.59 1.69
C THR A 187 -21.43 6.24 3.03
N LYS A 188 -22.71 6.14 3.43
CA LYS A 188 -23.16 6.63 4.73
C LYS A 188 -22.57 5.80 5.86
N GLU A 189 -22.46 4.50 5.62
CA GLU A 189 -21.93 3.47 6.51
C GLU A 189 -20.47 3.77 6.84
N TYR A 190 -19.63 4.06 5.82
CA TYR A 190 -18.25 4.50 6.01
C TYR A 190 -18.16 5.77 6.85
N ARG A 191 -18.89 6.83 6.47
CA ARG A 191 -18.83 8.13 7.17
C ARG A 191 -19.24 8.00 8.64
N LYS A 192 -20.28 7.22 8.92
CA LYS A 192 -20.75 6.95 10.28
C LYS A 192 -19.71 6.15 11.07
N ALA A 193 -19.15 5.10 10.48
CA ALA A 193 -18.22 4.22 11.16
C ALA A 193 -16.89 4.92 11.48
N THR A 194 -16.43 5.82 10.62
CA THR A 194 -15.06 6.38 10.67
C THR A 194 -14.97 7.72 11.41
N ALA A 195 -16.11 8.35 11.74
CA ALA A 195 -16.15 9.71 12.29
C ALA A 195 -15.39 9.90 13.60
N ASP A 196 -15.32 8.86 14.43
CA ASP A 196 -14.75 8.91 15.78
C ASP A 196 -13.27 8.47 15.85
N TYR A 197 -12.64 8.12 14.72
CA TYR A 197 -11.22 7.74 14.70
C TYR A 197 -10.30 8.95 14.56
N ASP A 198 -9.10 8.85 15.13
CA ASP A 198 -8.05 9.86 14.93
C ASP A 198 -7.48 9.76 13.52
N TRP A 199 -7.31 8.52 13.04
CA TRP A 199 -6.68 8.21 11.76
C TRP A 199 -7.44 7.14 10.99
N ILE A 200 -7.36 7.27 9.66
CA ILE A 200 -7.78 6.27 8.69
C ILE A 200 -6.54 5.83 7.94
N LEU A 201 -6.29 4.52 7.90
CA LEU A 201 -5.36 3.90 6.99
C LEU A 201 -6.16 3.14 5.92
N ARG A 202 -6.37 3.76 4.76
CA ARG A 202 -6.96 3.07 3.61
C ARG A 202 -5.89 2.22 2.95
N VAL A 203 -6.18 0.94 2.75
CA VAL A 203 -5.27 -0.05 2.15
C VAL A 203 -5.97 -0.83 1.04
N ASP A 204 -5.18 -1.50 0.21
CA ASP A 204 -5.67 -2.53 -0.71
C ASP A 204 -5.66 -3.90 0.00
N GLN A 205 -6.37 -4.90 -0.55
CA GLN A 205 -6.49 -6.22 0.09
C GLN A 205 -5.18 -7.00 0.19
N ASP A 206 -4.18 -6.66 -0.62
CA ASP A 206 -2.85 -7.25 -0.67
C ASP A 206 -1.82 -6.51 0.21
N ALA A 207 -2.31 -5.70 1.15
CA ALA A 207 -1.53 -5.05 2.18
C ALA A 207 -1.17 -5.99 3.35
N ILE A 208 -0.07 -5.68 4.02
CA ILE A 208 0.35 -6.29 5.28
C ILE A 208 0.69 -5.17 6.27
N LEU A 209 0.16 -5.26 7.50
CA LEU A 209 0.49 -4.34 8.57
C LEU A 209 1.72 -4.86 9.33
N SER A 210 2.56 -3.95 9.79
CA SER A 210 3.76 -4.31 10.55
C SER A 210 3.75 -3.66 11.94
N PRO A 211 4.42 -4.25 12.95
CA PRO A 211 4.59 -3.63 14.27
C PRO A 211 5.19 -2.21 14.24
N GLY A 212 5.93 -1.86 13.18
CA GLY A 212 6.41 -0.50 12.95
C GLY A 212 5.28 0.55 12.95
N LEU A 213 4.07 0.19 12.52
CA LEU A 213 2.88 1.05 12.55
C LEU A 213 2.55 1.50 13.98
N LEU A 214 2.60 0.59 14.95
CA LEU A 214 2.28 0.90 16.35
C LEU A 214 3.32 1.86 16.94
N ILE A 215 4.60 1.65 16.63
CA ILE A 215 5.68 2.53 17.09
C ILE A 215 5.54 3.93 16.47
N GLY A 216 5.20 3.99 15.18
CA GLY A 216 4.92 5.21 14.44
C GLY A 216 3.80 6.04 15.07
N LEU A 217 2.64 5.41 15.29
CA LEU A 217 1.46 6.06 15.87
C LEU A 217 1.68 6.50 17.33
N ALA A 218 2.45 5.73 18.10
CA ALA A 218 2.81 6.11 19.47
C ALA A 218 3.77 7.31 19.53
N ARG A 219 4.22 7.84 18.37
CA ARG A 219 5.25 8.87 18.24
C ARG A 219 6.56 8.48 18.92
N LYS A 220 6.82 7.17 18.97
CA LYS A 220 8.04 6.56 19.51
C LYS A 220 9.01 6.14 18.39
N HIS A 221 8.69 6.53 17.15
CA HIS A 221 9.51 6.32 15.96
C HIS A 221 10.35 7.58 15.67
N PRO A 222 11.61 7.45 15.21
CA PRO A 222 12.41 8.60 14.75
C PRO A 222 11.84 9.30 13.50
N ARG A 223 10.82 8.72 12.84
CA ARG A 223 10.16 9.31 11.68
C ARG A 223 8.95 10.08 12.18
N LYS A 224 8.75 11.27 11.63
CA LYS A 224 7.64 12.13 12.03
C LYS A 224 6.33 11.58 11.47
N LEU A 225 5.34 11.42 12.34
CA LEU A 225 3.95 11.24 11.92
C LEU A 225 3.42 12.59 11.44
N TYR A 226 3.06 12.67 10.16
CA TYR A 226 2.51 13.88 9.55
C TYR A 226 0.98 13.88 9.55
N PRO A 227 0.32 15.05 9.36
CA PRO A 227 -1.14 15.14 9.19
C PRO A 227 -1.72 14.29 8.05
N MET A 228 -0.87 13.87 7.11
CA MET A 228 -1.17 12.95 6.02
C MET A 228 0.10 12.22 5.57
N GLN A 229 -0.06 10.96 5.17
CA GLN A 229 0.97 10.19 4.49
C GLN A 229 0.34 9.34 3.40
N PHE A 230 1.02 9.22 2.27
CA PHE A 230 0.56 8.46 1.12
C PHE A 230 1.64 7.49 0.68
N GLY A 231 1.24 6.32 0.21
CA GLY A 231 2.13 5.37 -0.42
C GLY A 231 2.79 5.94 -1.68
N GLY A 232 4.00 5.45 -2.00
CA GLY A 232 4.88 6.03 -3.02
C GLY A 232 5.49 4.99 -3.94
N ILE A 233 4.69 4.41 -4.84
CA ILE A 233 5.16 3.44 -5.85
C ILE A 233 5.01 4.06 -7.24
N GLY A 234 6.09 4.01 -8.01
CA GLY A 234 6.14 4.53 -9.36
C GLY A 234 5.05 3.94 -10.25
N HIS A 235 4.16 4.78 -10.77
CA HIS A 235 3.06 4.35 -11.65
C HIS A 235 2.97 5.15 -12.95
N GLY A 236 4.08 5.79 -13.32
CA GLY A 236 4.22 6.50 -14.59
C GLY A 236 5.65 6.94 -14.86
N ILE A 237 5.88 7.30 -16.12
CA ILE A 237 7.13 7.93 -16.58
C ILE A 237 6.94 9.46 -16.70
N THR A 238 7.98 10.19 -17.11
CA THR A 238 7.91 11.65 -17.32
C THR A 238 6.72 12.06 -18.19
N PHE A 239 6.39 11.27 -19.21
CA PHE A 239 5.20 11.48 -20.04
C PHE A 239 3.91 11.50 -19.21
N THR A 240 3.71 10.48 -18.37
CA THR A 240 2.56 10.33 -17.47
C THR A 240 2.48 11.51 -16.50
N LYS A 241 3.60 11.84 -15.86
CA LYS A 241 3.71 12.92 -14.86
C LYS A 241 3.32 14.29 -15.46
N ASN A 242 3.80 14.59 -16.66
CA ASN A 242 3.42 15.80 -17.38
C ASN A 242 1.94 15.79 -17.79
N ARG A 243 1.42 14.63 -18.21
CA ARG A 243 0.02 14.48 -18.59
C ARG A 243 -0.92 14.69 -17.40
N LEU A 244 -0.59 14.17 -16.22
CA LEU A 244 -1.37 14.37 -14.99
C LEU A 244 -1.43 15.84 -14.58
N ARG A 245 -0.29 16.56 -14.65
CA ARG A 245 -0.27 18.02 -14.44
C ARG A 245 -1.17 18.76 -15.43
N ASN A 246 -1.15 18.36 -16.71
CA ASN A 246 -2.00 18.96 -17.73
C ASN A 246 -3.49 18.68 -17.51
N ILE A 247 -3.86 17.45 -17.11
CA ILE A 247 -5.24 17.10 -16.78
C ILE A 247 -5.70 17.90 -15.56
N ALA A 248 -4.89 17.96 -14.49
CA ALA A 248 -5.19 18.78 -13.32
C ALA A 248 -5.45 20.24 -13.71
N LYS A 249 -4.57 20.84 -14.52
CA LYS A 249 -4.73 22.21 -15.04
C LYS A 249 -6.01 22.38 -15.87
N LYS A 250 -6.31 21.46 -16.78
CA LYS A 250 -7.54 21.49 -17.61
C LYS A 250 -8.81 21.46 -16.76
N LEU A 251 -8.78 20.74 -15.65
CA LEU A 251 -9.90 20.60 -14.71
C LEU A 251 -9.94 21.71 -13.65
N GLY A 252 -9.00 22.64 -13.64
CA GLY A 252 -8.92 23.71 -12.64
C GLY A 252 -8.40 23.27 -11.27
N TYR A 253 -7.70 22.14 -11.19
CA TYR A 253 -7.09 21.63 -9.97
C TYR A 253 -5.61 22.01 -9.87
N ASN A 254 -5.14 22.17 -8.63
CA ASN A 254 -3.74 22.43 -8.31
C ASN A 254 -2.96 21.13 -8.32
N HIS A 255 -1.80 21.12 -8.98
CA HIS A 255 -0.85 20.01 -8.93
C HIS A 255 0.46 20.49 -8.30
N ALA A 256 0.78 20.08 -7.07
CA ALA A 256 1.99 20.51 -6.34
C ALA A 256 3.29 19.93 -6.91
N GLY A 257 3.20 19.09 -7.93
CA GLY A 257 4.35 18.51 -8.63
C GLY A 257 4.89 17.25 -7.95
N ILE A 258 4.22 16.79 -6.90
CA ILE A 258 4.48 15.52 -6.24
C ILE A 258 3.80 14.42 -7.04
N HIS A 259 4.56 13.39 -7.38
CA HIS A 259 4.13 12.28 -8.21
C HIS A 259 4.26 10.96 -7.47
N ASP A 260 3.70 9.92 -8.07
CA ASP A 260 3.74 8.55 -7.59
C ASP A 260 2.96 8.38 -6.27
N LEU A 261 1.92 9.20 -6.06
CA LEU A 261 1.02 9.11 -4.91
C LEU A 261 0.01 7.99 -5.11
N CYS A 262 0.14 6.93 -4.31
CA CYS A 262 -0.61 5.69 -4.49
C CYS A 262 -1.98 5.68 -3.77
N SER A 263 -2.61 4.51 -3.83
CA SER A 263 -3.91 4.20 -3.25
C SER A 263 -3.86 4.02 -1.72
N THR A 264 -2.70 3.88 -1.09
CA THR A 264 -2.58 3.77 0.37
C THR A 264 -2.55 5.15 1.05
N TRP A 265 -3.50 5.44 1.94
CA TRP A 265 -3.66 6.76 2.56
C TRP A 265 -3.74 6.65 4.08
N LEU A 266 -2.84 7.33 4.79
CA LEU A 266 -2.93 7.56 6.23
C LEU A 266 -3.31 9.02 6.47
N VAL A 267 -4.58 9.28 6.78
CA VAL A 267 -5.15 10.64 6.88
C VAL A 267 -6.22 10.70 7.97
N ASN A 268 -6.67 11.89 8.35
CA ASN A 268 -7.86 12.02 9.20
C ASN A 268 -9.16 11.63 8.46
N PRO A 269 -10.24 11.26 9.17
CA PRO A 269 -11.49 10.81 8.53
C PRO A 269 -12.16 11.83 7.60
N LYS A 270 -12.03 13.12 7.86
CA LYS A 270 -12.63 14.14 6.99
C LYS A 270 -11.92 14.19 5.64
N ASP A 271 -10.60 14.07 5.66
CA ASP A 271 -9.80 14.15 4.44
C ASP A 271 -9.88 12.86 3.62
N SER A 272 -9.99 11.67 4.23
CA SER A 272 -10.22 10.42 3.45
C SER A 272 -11.44 10.53 2.54
N VAL A 273 -12.52 11.12 3.06
CA VAL A 273 -13.76 11.35 2.32
C VAL A 273 -13.60 12.41 1.23
N LYS A 274 -12.90 13.52 1.51
CA LYS A 274 -12.65 14.57 0.51
C LYS A 274 -11.81 14.03 -0.65
N ILE A 275 -10.74 13.30 -0.34
CA ILE A 275 -9.86 12.67 -1.32
C ILE A 275 -10.68 11.67 -2.14
N ALA A 276 -11.40 10.74 -1.50
CA ALA A 276 -12.23 9.78 -2.21
C ALA A 276 -13.24 10.46 -3.15
N ASN A 277 -13.90 11.52 -2.70
CA ASN A 277 -14.89 12.23 -3.51
C ASN A 277 -14.25 12.82 -4.76
N LEU A 278 -13.14 13.54 -4.60
CA LEU A 278 -12.45 14.16 -5.72
C LEU A 278 -11.82 13.12 -6.66
N THR A 279 -11.23 12.05 -6.11
CA THR A 279 -10.71 10.90 -6.86
C THR A 279 -11.80 10.28 -7.75
N THR A 280 -13.02 10.06 -7.22
CA THR A 280 -14.11 9.49 -8.04
C THR A 280 -14.55 10.42 -9.16
N ILE A 281 -14.61 11.74 -8.92
CA ILE A 281 -14.95 12.74 -9.94
C ILE A 281 -13.90 12.75 -11.07
N ILE A 282 -12.62 12.83 -10.69
CA ILE A 282 -11.50 12.85 -11.64
C ILE A 282 -11.40 11.51 -12.38
N GLY A 283 -11.58 10.39 -11.69
CA GLY A 283 -11.55 9.05 -12.27
C GLY A 283 -12.57 8.89 -13.40
N ARG A 284 -13.80 9.38 -13.22
CA ARG A 284 -14.81 9.37 -14.31
C ARG A 284 -14.38 10.23 -15.48
N HIS A 285 -13.80 11.41 -15.24
CA HIS A 285 -13.29 12.26 -16.31
C HIS A 285 -12.18 11.55 -17.11
N ILE A 286 -11.19 10.97 -16.41
CA ILE A 286 -10.06 10.29 -17.05
C ILE A 286 -10.54 9.11 -17.89
N LEU A 287 -11.39 8.24 -17.33
CA LEU A 287 -11.93 7.08 -18.06
C LEU A 287 -12.72 7.46 -19.30
N LYS A 288 -13.46 8.57 -19.25
CA LYS A 288 -14.33 9.03 -20.35
C LYS A 288 -13.58 9.78 -21.43
N ASN A 289 -12.59 10.59 -21.07
CA ASN A 289 -12.06 11.64 -21.95
C ASN A 289 -10.56 11.57 -22.22
N GLU A 290 -9.79 10.75 -21.48
CA GLU A 290 -8.32 10.81 -21.53
C GLU A 290 -7.67 9.57 -22.15
N PHE A 291 -8.45 8.66 -22.76
CA PHE A 291 -7.98 7.47 -23.46
C PHE A 291 -8.50 7.36 -24.90
N GLY A 292 -7.72 6.73 -25.78
CA GLY A 292 -8.09 6.47 -27.17
C GLY A 292 -7.49 7.44 -28.17
N ALA A 293 -7.57 7.08 -29.46
CA ALA A 293 -6.89 7.77 -30.55
C ALA A 293 -7.36 9.21 -30.79
N HIS A 294 -8.53 9.59 -30.25
CA HIS A 294 -9.06 10.94 -30.33
C HIS A 294 -8.39 11.91 -29.34
N VAL A 295 -7.61 11.41 -28.37
CA VAL A 295 -7.01 12.24 -27.33
C VAL A 295 -5.60 12.65 -27.75
N PRO A 296 -5.28 13.97 -27.78
CA PRO A 296 -3.99 14.44 -28.24
C PRO A 296 -2.79 13.86 -27.48
N GLY A 297 -1.74 13.51 -28.23
CA GLY A 297 -0.46 13.01 -27.74
C GLY A 297 -0.43 11.53 -27.35
N ILE A 298 -1.52 10.80 -27.55
CA ILE A 298 -1.61 9.34 -27.34
C ILE A 298 -2.28 8.61 -28.52
N GLU A 299 -2.33 9.25 -29.70
CA GLU A 299 -3.02 8.76 -30.89
C GLU A 299 -2.53 7.38 -31.34
N SER A 300 -1.23 7.11 -31.15
CA SER A 300 -0.59 5.85 -31.49
C SER A 300 -0.71 4.77 -30.41
N LEU A 301 -1.29 5.07 -29.24
CA LEU A 301 -1.46 4.09 -28.17
C LEU A 301 -2.73 3.26 -28.38
N PRO A 302 -2.77 2.01 -27.91
CA PRO A 302 -4.01 1.25 -27.83
C PRO A 302 -5.10 2.01 -27.07
N ALA A 303 -6.38 1.71 -27.33
CA ALA A 303 -7.50 2.39 -26.65
C ALA A 303 -7.46 2.25 -25.12
N ILE A 304 -6.93 1.14 -24.61
CA ILE A 304 -6.71 0.89 -23.18
C ILE A 304 -5.40 1.49 -22.65
N GLY A 305 -4.58 2.05 -23.54
CA GLY A 305 -3.27 2.60 -23.24
C GLY A 305 -2.12 1.58 -23.25
N GLU A 306 -0.97 1.99 -22.73
CA GLU A 306 0.25 1.19 -22.62
C GLU A 306 0.95 1.50 -21.29
N TRP A 307 1.32 0.46 -20.53
CA TRP A 307 2.11 0.59 -19.31
C TRP A 307 3.62 0.68 -19.62
N PRO A 308 4.41 1.55 -18.95
CA PRO A 308 4.03 2.53 -17.93
C PRO A 308 3.70 3.93 -18.49
N LYS A 309 3.49 4.07 -19.80
CA LYS A 309 3.31 5.39 -20.44
C LYS A 309 1.99 6.07 -20.10
N TRP A 310 0.86 5.44 -20.44
CA TRP A 310 -0.47 5.93 -20.10
C TRP A 310 -1.42 4.74 -20.13
N TRP A 311 -1.76 4.20 -18.97
CA TRP A 311 -2.43 2.91 -18.85
C TRP A 311 -3.76 3.02 -18.12
N ARG A 312 -4.85 2.57 -18.76
CA ARG A 312 -6.20 2.62 -18.18
C ARG A 312 -6.32 1.84 -16.88
N GLY A 313 -5.54 0.76 -16.72
CA GLY A 313 -5.56 -0.10 -15.54
C GLY A 313 -5.22 0.60 -14.22
N VAL A 314 -4.51 1.74 -14.25
CA VAL A 314 -4.12 2.49 -13.05
C VAL A 314 -4.80 3.86 -12.94
N THR A 315 -5.95 4.04 -13.60
CA THR A 315 -6.74 5.28 -13.55
C THR A 315 -7.07 5.72 -12.12
N SER A 316 -7.29 4.78 -11.19
CA SER A 316 -7.50 5.08 -9.77
C SER A 316 -6.33 5.82 -9.14
N LEU A 317 -5.09 5.43 -9.47
CA LEU A 317 -3.86 6.06 -8.99
C LEU A 317 -3.69 7.46 -9.60
N TYR A 318 -3.91 7.59 -10.91
CA TYR A 318 -3.90 8.89 -11.60
C TYR A 318 -4.88 9.89 -10.99
N ALA A 319 -6.11 9.44 -10.72
CA ALA A 319 -7.13 10.28 -10.14
C ALA A 319 -6.83 10.66 -8.68
N ALA A 320 -6.32 9.70 -7.89
CA ALA A 320 -5.91 9.93 -6.51
C ALA A 320 -4.74 10.92 -6.43
N GLU A 321 -3.75 10.81 -7.30
CA GLU A 321 -2.61 11.73 -7.34
C GLU A 321 -3.05 13.17 -7.56
N ILE A 322 -3.94 13.42 -8.53
CA ILE A 322 -4.47 14.77 -8.79
C ILE A 322 -5.29 15.26 -7.57
N ALA A 323 -6.14 14.40 -7.00
CA ALA A 323 -6.96 14.77 -5.84
C ALA A 323 -6.12 15.15 -4.61
N ILE A 324 -5.11 14.33 -4.29
CA ILE A 324 -4.20 14.56 -3.16
C ILE A 324 -3.38 15.83 -3.37
N ASN A 325 -2.79 15.99 -4.56
CA ASN A 325 -2.05 17.20 -4.90
C ASN A 325 -2.92 18.46 -4.77
N HIS A 326 -4.19 18.38 -5.14
CA HIS A 326 -5.09 19.52 -5.02
C HIS A 326 -5.40 19.85 -3.56
N ILE A 327 -5.81 18.85 -2.77
CA ILE A 327 -6.22 19.01 -1.37
C ILE A 327 -5.06 19.49 -0.49
N TYR A 328 -3.85 18.99 -0.73
CA TYR A 328 -2.66 19.31 0.08
C TYR A 328 -1.65 20.19 -0.65
N SER A 329 -2.09 20.94 -1.66
CA SER A 329 -1.20 21.68 -2.58
C SER A 329 -0.12 22.52 -1.90
N SER A 330 -0.42 23.14 -0.75
CA SER A 330 0.51 23.99 0.01
C SER A 330 1.38 23.26 1.03
N THR A 331 1.04 22.03 1.43
CA THR A 331 1.72 21.32 2.53
C THR A 331 2.39 20.03 2.10
N LEU A 332 2.00 19.45 0.96
CA LEU A 332 2.41 18.12 0.54
C LEU A 332 3.94 17.97 0.46
N GLY A 333 4.65 18.95 -0.12
CA GLY A 333 6.12 18.89 -0.25
C GLY A 333 6.90 18.99 1.08
N GLN A 334 6.28 19.49 2.15
CA GLN A 334 6.92 19.66 3.47
C GLN A 334 6.46 18.61 4.49
N GLN A 335 5.30 18.01 4.25
CA GLN A 335 4.60 17.21 5.23
C GLN A 335 4.25 15.80 4.71
N HIS A 336 4.87 15.35 3.62
CA HIS A 336 4.76 13.99 3.13
C HIS A 336 6.09 13.28 3.22
N GLU A 337 6.11 12.15 3.92
CA GLU A 337 7.20 11.18 3.89
C GLU A 337 6.62 9.80 3.56
N SER A 338 7.01 9.27 2.40
CA SER A 338 6.55 7.98 1.89
C SER A 338 7.18 6.73 2.51
N PRO A 339 8.42 6.68 3.06
CA PRO A 339 9.14 5.41 3.14
C PRO A 339 8.58 4.43 4.18
N ALA A 340 7.65 4.86 5.04
CA ALA A 340 6.97 4.00 6.01
C ALA A 340 5.69 3.36 5.45
N ILE A 341 5.16 3.88 4.33
CA ILE A 341 3.93 3.40 3.71
C ILE A 341 4.26 2.86 2.32
N ASP A 342 3.65 1.74 1.96
CA ASP A 342 3.93 1.01 0.71
C ASP A 342 5.37 0.50 0.66
N THR A 343 5.91 0.06 1.81
CA THR A 343 7.18 -0.65 1.83
C THR A 343 7.04 -1.94 1.02
N PRO A 344 7.92 -2.24 0.06
CA PRO A 344 7.81 -3.46 -0.73
C PRO A 344 7.92 -4.72 0.14
N SER A 345 7.07 -5.70 -0.11
CA SER A 345 7.04 -7.00 0.60
C SER A 345 8.34 -7.81 0.55
N PHE A 346 9.21 -7.52 -0.41
CA PHE A 346 10.53 -8.15 -0.59
C PHE A 346 11.67 -7.30 -0.02
N ALA A 347 11.38 -6.19 0.66
CA ALA A 347 12.42 -5.32 1.20
C ALA A 347 13.26 -6.04 2.26
N GLU A 348 14.58 -5.88 2.17
CA GLU A 348 15.55 -6.36 3.18
C GLU A 348 15.73 -5.36 4.33
N SER A 349 15.04 -4.22 4.27
CA SER A 349 15.02 -3.23 5.34
C SER A 349 14.34 -3.80 6.59
N SER A 350 14.69 -3.24 7.75
CA SER A 350 14.01 -3.52 9.03
C SER A 350 12.48 -3.38 8.92
N ILE A 351 11.76 -4.33 9.53
CA ILE A 351 10.30 -4.27 9.70
C ILE A 351 9.84 -3.06 10.51
N TRP A 352 10.67 -2.56 11.42
CA TRP A 352 10.32 -1.45 12.30
C TRP A 352 10.19 -0.13 11.54
N ASN A 353 10.81 -0.03 10.37
CA ASN A 353 10.69 1.11 9.46
C ASN A 353 9.51 1.02 8.49
N ALA A 354 8.84 -0.13 8.41
CA ALA A 354 7.69 -0.36 7.55
C ALA A 354 6.42 -0.32 8.39
N TRP A 355 5.51 0.62 8.14
CA TRP A 355 4.21 0.66 8.82
C TRP A 355 3.16 -0.12 8.02
N HIS A 356 3.22 0.07 6.70
CA HIS A 356 2.39 -0.60 5.72
C HIS A 356 3.29 -1.24 4.66
N ILE A 357 3.08 -2.52 4.42
CA ILE A 357 3.82 -3.33 3.45
C ILE A 357 2.88 -3.65 2.28
N HIS A 358 3.36 -3.43 1.05
CA HIS A 358 2.60 -3.68 -0.17
C HIS A 358 3.20 -4.87 -0.92
N CYS A 359 2.34 -5.83 -1.29
CA CYS A 359 2.73 -6.98 -2.10
C CYS A 359 2.82 -6.62 -3.59
N LEU A 360 3.98 -6.13 -4.03
CA LEU A 360 4.16 -5.64 -5.41
C LEU A 360 4.11 -6.75 -6.49
N HIS A 361 3.88 -6.31 -7.73
CA HIS A 361 3.84 -7.15 -8.92
C HIS A 361 5.24 -7.32 -9.53
N ASN A 362 6.09 -8.17 -8.96
CA ASN A 362 7.40 -8.48 -9.54
C ASN A 362 7.76 -9.96 -9.43
N GLU A 363 8.84 -10.34 -10.12
CA GLU A 363 9.43 -11.69 -10.10
C GLU A 363 10.34 -11.93 -8.88
N ASP A 364 10.49 -10.94 -8.00
CA ASP A 364 11.30 -11.05 -6.79
C ASP A 364 10.74 -12.09 -5.81
N TYR A 365 11.56 -12.48 -4.83
CA TYR A 365 11.32 -13.63 -3.94
C TYR A 365 9.96 -13.65 -3.22
N PHE A 366 9.31 -12.49 -3.00
CA PHE A 366 7.88 -12.43 -2.67
C PHE A 366 7.13 -11.77 -3.83
N SER A 367 6.70 -12.59 -4.78
CA SER A 367 5.76 -12.22 -5.83
C SER A 367 4.36 -12.55 -5.35
N LYS A 368 3.44 -11.59 -5.33
CA LYS A 368 2.07 -11.89 -4.92
C LYS A 368 1.40 -12.92 -5.83
N PHE A 369 1.77 -12.96 -7.11
CA PHE A 369 1.28 -13.96 -8.06
C PHE A 369 1.83 -15.34 -7.74
N LYS A 370 3.14 -15.45 -7.48
CA LYS A 370 3.74 -16.71 -7.05
C LYS A 370 3.16 -17.20 -5.72
N HIS A 371 3.01 -16.32 -4.74
CA HIS A 371 2.40 -16.66 -3.45
C HIS A 371 0.94 -17.10 -3.63
N ARG A 372 0.17 -16.39 -4.47
CA ARG A 372 -1.21 -16.78 -4.82
C ARG A 372 -1.23 -18.15 -5.47
N ASP A 373 -0.35 -18.43 -6.43
CA ASP A 373 -0.30 -19.70 -7.15
C ASP A 373 0.16 -20.85 -6.23
N GLU A 374 1.13 -20.61 -5.35
CA GLU A 374 1.55 -21.54 -4.29
C GLU A 374 0.41 -21.83 -3.31
N LEU A 375 -0.34 -20.81 -2.90
CA LEU A 375 -1.52 -20.98 -2.06
C LEU A 375 -2.62 -21.77 -2.77
N HIS A 376 -2.89 -21.50 -4.04
CA HIS A 376 -3.85 -22.29 -4.83
C HIS A 376 -3.43 -23.76 -4.90
N LYS A 377 -2.13 -24.03 -5.14
CA LYS A 377 -1.57 -25.40 -5.10
C LYS A 377 -1.71 -26.03 -3.71
N PHE A 378 -1.44 -25.27 -2.64
CA PHE A 378 -1.57 -25.74 -1.26
C PHE A 378 -3.02 -26.10 -0.92
N VAL A 379 -3.97 -25.21 -1.19
CA VAL A 379 -5.40 -25.41 -0.96
C VAL A 379 -5.92 -26.60 -1.79
N GLY A 380 -5.42 -26.78 -3.02
CA GLY A 380 -5.77 -27.92 -3.87
C GLY A 380 -5.06 -29.24 -3.55
N SER A 381 -4.05 -29.26 -2.67
CA SER A 381 -3.26 -30.46 -2.36
C SER A 381 -3.96 -31.43 -1.39
N LYS A 382 -3.53 -32.69 -1.31
CA LYS A 382 -4.10 -33.66 -0.35
C LYS A 382 -3.73 -33.29 1.09
N GLN A 383 -4.61 -33.57 2.04
CA GLN A 383 -4.44 -33.22 3.46
C GLN A 383 -3.11 -33.71 4.08
N THR A 384 -2.62 -34.87 3.65
CA THR A 384 -1.33 -35.44 4.07
C THR A 384 -0.13 -34.63 3.60
N ASP A 385 -0.18 -34.12 2.37
CA ASP A 385 0.87 -33.30 1.77
C ASP A 385 0.90 -31.92 2.43
N ARG A 386 -0.29 -31.39 2.76
CA ARG A 386 -0.43 -30.20 3.61
C ARG A 386 0.29 -30.47 4.93
N MET A 387 -0.06 -31.54 5.67
CA MET A 387 0.55 -31.86 6.97
C MET A 387 2.08 -32.01 6.96
N GLN A 388 2.70 -32.53 5.90
CA GLN A 388 4.16 -32.57 5.82
C GLN A 388 4.79 -31.19 5.58
N GLN A 389 4.17 -30.36 4.73
CA GLN A 389 4.59 -28.96 4.57
C GLN A 389 4.41 -28.17 5.88
N ILE A 390 3.47 -28.61 6.72
CA ILE A 390 3.21 -28.04 8.05
C ILE A 390 4.31 -28.32 9.06
N LEU A 391 4.96 -29.48 9.00
CA LEU A 391 5.99 -29.86 9.99
C LEU A 391 7.34 -29.16 9.77
N ASN A 392 7.54 -28.50 8.63
CA ASN A 392 8.75 -27.72 8.32
C ASN A 392 8.69 -26.24 8.80
N VAL A 393 7.69 -25.87 9.61
CA VAL A 393 7.43 -24.49 10.09
C VAL A 393 8.30 -24.03 11.25
N THR A 394 9.06 -24.93 11.89
CA THR A 394 9.82 -24.65 13.12
C THR A 394 10.84 -23.52 12.98
N SER A 395 11.32 -23.22 11.75
CA SER A 395 12.21 -22.09 11.48
C SER A 395 11.49 -20.73 11.36
N ARG A 396 10.16 -20.70 11.20
CA ARG A 396 9.37 -19.50 10.86
C ARG A 396 8.54 -18.96 12.03
N ASP A 397 8.08 -19.81 12.93
CA ASP A 397 7.61 -19.35 14.26
C ASP A 397 8.73 -18.61 15.00
N LYS A 398 9.98 -19.01 14.76
CA LYS A 398 11.18 -18.29 15.23
C LYS A 398 11.21 -16.84 14.75
N ILE A 399 10.76 -16.53 13.53
CA ILE A 399 10.76 -15.15 13.00
C ILE A 399 9.73 -14.30 13.73
N LEU A 400 8.50 -14.81 13.94
CA LEU A 400 7.47 -14.09 14.70
C LEU A 400 7.86 -13.95 16.18
N PHE A 401 8.47 -14.99 16.76
CA PHE A 401 9.03 -14.94 18.11
C PHE A 401 10.16 -13.93 18.23
N GLU A 402 11.08 -13.89 17.26
CA GLU A 402 12.16 -12.90 17.20
C GLU A 402 11.61 -11.49 17.06
N THR A 403 10.57 -11.29 16.24
CA THR A 403 9.85 -10.01 16.12
C THR A 403 9.30 -9.55 17.48
N LEU A 404 8.69 -10.47 18.25
CA LEU A 404 8.20 -10.18 19.60
C LEU A 404 9.35 -9.87 20.58
N ARG A 405 10.47 -10.58 20.48
CA ARG A 405 11.66 -10.36 21.33
C ARG A 405 12.31 -9.00 21.04
N GLU A 406 12.48 -8.65 19.78
CA GLU A 406 12.98 -7.34 19.35
C GLU A 406 12.04 -6.23 19.82
N PHE A 407 10.73 -6.43 19.73
CA PHE A 407 9.75 -5.46 20.23
C PHE A 407 9.95 -5.11 21.71
N GLU A 408 10.10 -6.12 22.57
CA GLU A 408 10.35 -5.88 24.00
C GLU A 408 11.66 -5.11 24.23
N THR A 409 12.67 -5.31 23.38
CA THR A 409 13.93 -4.56 23.44
C THR A 409 13.74 -3.11 22.99
N ILE A 410 13.03 -2.88 21.88
CA ILE A 410 12.76 -1.55 21.32
C ILE A 410 11.88 -0.72 22.25
N LYS A 411 10.91 -1.34 22.91
CA LYS A 411 10.05 -0.69 23.91
C LYS A 411 10.86 -0.06 25.05
N VAL A 412 12.02 -0.62 25.38
CA VAL A 412 12.90 -0.12 26.45
C VAL A 412 13.90 0.89 25.90
N ASN A 413 14.54 0.60 24.76
CA ASN A 413 15.72 1.34 24.29
C ASN A 413 15.46 2.27 23.09
N TYR A 414 14.29 2.19 22.45
CA TYR A 414 13.89 2.96 21.26
C TYR A 414 14.85 2.92 20.05
N ASN A 415 15.84 2.02 20.05
CA ASN A 415 16.74 1.82 18.92
C ASN A 415 16.12 0.86 17.91
N ILE A 416 15.60 1.39 16.80
CA ILE A 416 14.97 0.61 15.72
C ILE A 416 15.94 0.23 14.58
N ASN A 417 17.21 0.65 14.65
CA ASN A 417 18.17 0.49 13.55
C ASN A 417 18.87 -0.87 13.53
N GLU A 418 18.70 -1.71 14.57
CA GLU A 418 19.38 -3.00 14.74
C GLU A 418 18.42 -4.20 14.65
N SER A 419 17.41 -4.08 13.79
CA SER A 419 16.47 -5.16 13.49
C SER A 419 17.19 -6.36 12.88
N LYS A 420 16.98 -7.55 13.44
CA LYS A 420 17.39 -8.83 12.84
C LYS A 420 16.29 -9.41 11.96
N VAL A 421 15.06 -8.90 12.06
CA VAL A 421 13.95 -9.26 11.18
C VAL A 421 13.80 -8.24 10.04
N SER A 422 13.91 -8.71 8.80
CA SER A 422 13.62 -7.90 7.60
C SER A 422 12.13 -7.93 7.25
N VAL A 423 11.67 -6.95 6.45
CA VAL A 423 10.29 -6.94 5.93
C VAL A 423 9.97 -8.24 5.22
N ARG A 424 10.90 -8.72 4.41
CA ARG A 424 10.81 -10.01 3.72
C ARG A 424 10.61 -11.19 4.67
N ASP A 425 11.41 -11.30 5.73
CA ASP A 425 11.31 -12.40 6.70
C ASP A 425 9.92 -12.43 7.36
N TYR A 426 9.43 -11.25 7.75
CA TYR A 426 8.13 -11.09 8.38
C TYR A 426 6.97 -11.47 7.45
N VAL A 427 6.99 -10.99 6.21
CA VAL A 427 5.98 -11.32 5.20
C VAL A 427 5.95 -12.83 4.94
N ILE A 428 7.11 -13.48 4.79
CA ILE A 428 7.20 -14.93 4.60
C ILE A 428 6.60 -15.66 5.81
N ALA A 429 6.93 -15.24 7.04
CA ALA A 429 6.40 -15.88 8.24
C ALA A 429 4.87 -15.79 8.34
N LEU A 430 4.29 -14.63 8.02
CA LEU A 430 2.83 -14.43 7.98
C LEU A 430 2.16 -15.22 6.85
N ALA A 431 2.74 -15.20 5.66
CA ALA A 431 2.22 -15.91 4.49
C ALA A 431 2.07 -17.41 4.73
N TRP A 432 3.02 -18.00 5.46
CA TRP A 432 2.91 -19.38 5.88
C TRP A 432 1.81 -19.58 6.92
N LYS A 433 1.73 -18.74 7.96
CA LYS A 433 0.65 -18.79 8.96
C LYS A 433 -0.75 -18.72 8.32
N LYS A 434 -0.88 -17.96 7.24
CA LYS A 434 -2.11 -17.89 6.42
C LYS A 434 -2.43 -19.19 5.68
N SER A 435 -1.45 -19.90 5.11
CA SER A 435 -1.73 -21.17 4.41
C SER A 435 -2.59 -22.10 5.28
N TYR A 436 -2.38 -22.11 6.59
CA TYR A 436 -3.21 -22.82 7.58
C TYR A 436 -4.64 -22.30 7.70
N SER A 437 -4.79 -21.00 7.91
CA SER A 437 -6.10 -20.38 8.18
C SER A 437 -7.00 -20.36 6.94
N ALA A 438 -6.42 -20.16 5.76
CA ALA A 438 -7.14 -20.18 4.49
C ALA A 438 -7.71 -21.58 4.17
N THR A 439 -7.03 -22.66 4.53
CA THR A 439 -7.58 -24.02 4.34
C THR A 439 -8.79 -24.33 5.20
N ALA A 440 -8.94 -23.70 6.37
CA ALA A 440 -10.15 -23.87 7.19
C ALA A 440 -11.33 -23.05 6.63
N ALA A 441 -11.06 -21.90 5.98
CA ALA A 441 -12.09 -21.04 5.40
C ALA A 441 -12.54 -21.48 3.99
N ILE A 442 -11.63 -22.05 3.20
CA ILE A 442 -11.92 -22.47 1.81
C ILE A 442 -12.52 -23.89 1.75
N ASN A 443 -12.38 -24.70 2.81
CA ASN A 443 -12.97 -26.04 2.90
C ASN A 443 -14.39 -26.06 3.52
N LEU A 444 -15.09 -24.91 3.59
CA LEU A 444 -16.46 -24.82 4.13
C LEU A 444 -17.56 -24.82 3.06
N ASP A 445 -17.22 -25.21 1.81
CA ASP A 445 -18.20 -25.51 0.76
C ASP A 445 -18.61 -27.00 0.76
#